data_AF-A0A859FIN8-F1
#
_entry.id   AF-A0A859FIN8-F1
#
_cell.length_a   1.000
_cell.length_b   1.000
_cell.length_c   1.000
_cell.angle_alpha   90.00
_cell.angle_beta   90.00
_cell.angle_gamma   90.00
#
_symmetry.space_group_name_H-M   'P 1'
#
loop_
_entity.id
_entity.type
_entity.pdbx_description
1 polymer ?
#
loop_
_entity_poly.entity_id
_entity_poly.type
_entity_poly.pdbx_seq_one_letter_code
_entity_poly.pdbx_strand_id
1 'polypeptide(L)'
;MARNKIFILAGGLVILIALSALLILSDQTGEFQVAEDDLNTVQLEDESSEQTPSSGGDSVPLQEDIAISEGETLDPDIQEDLIEQAQDALEAYRPDPNLEPFSSEALYEHALLYNAYQIQDDENVLEEDLIQEDAEWIALELRAWFEYAEDEVGYSYDEEDLLRYVENEEALSDSNASLTVLLDELEADDESLYLRQLEYQFAKSFLWGQISEGSLSDEEEIQAYYATESEILERLSEQNPGLFNSDL
;
A
#
# COMPACT_ATOMS: atom_id res chain seq x y z
N MET A 1 26.11 25.39 25.94
CA MET A 1 25.68 24.74 24.68
C MET A 1 24.26 25.13 24.22
N ALA A 2 23.68 26.24 24.68
CA ALA A 2 22.31 26.65 24.29
C ALA A 2 22.25 27.79 23.25
N ARG A 3 23.40 28.36 22.85
CA ARG A 3 23.44 29.54 21.97
C ARG A 3 23.55 29.21 20.47
N ASN A 4 24.00 28.01 20.10
CA ASN A 4 24.14 27.61 18.69
C ASN A 4 22.85 27.03 18.10
N LYS A 5 21.91 26.56 18.94
CA LYS A 5 20.62 26.00 18.47
C LYS A 5 19.65 27.07 17.95
N ILE A 6 19.75 28.30 18.47
CA ILE A 6 18.88 29.42 18.05
C ILE A 6 19.26 29.92 16.64
N PHE A 7 20.53 29.84 16.25
CA PHE A 7 20.97 30.27 14.92
C PHE A 7 20.55 29.32 13.80
N ILE A 8 20.46 28.01 14.08
CA ILE A 8 19.99 27.01 13.10
C ILE A 8 18.48 27.17 12.88
N LEU A 9 17.71 27.38 13.96
CA LEU A 9 16.26 27.54 13.89
C LEU A 9 15.86 28.89 13.24
N ALA A 10 16.63 29.95 13.50
CA ALA A 10 16.44 31.25 12.83
C ALA A 10 16.88 31.21 11.35
N GLY A 11 17.90 30.42 10.99
CA GLY A 11 18.34 30.23 9.61
C GLY A 11 17.32 29.49 8.75
N GLY A 12 16.73 28.42 9.29
CA GLY A 12 15.68 27.64 8.60
C GLY A 12 14.43 28.48 8.29
N LEU A 13 13.99 29.32 9.24
CA LEU A 13 12.83 30.20 9.04
C LEU A 13 13.06 31.22 7.93
N VAL A 14 14.27 31.81 7.83
CA VAL A 14 14.59 32.80 6.79
C VAL A 14 14.66 32.15 5.41
N ILE A 15 15.16 30.92 5.31
CA ILE A 15 15.21 30.16 4.06
C ILE A 15 13.80 29.78 3.60
N LEU A 16 12.93 29.35 4.51
CA LEU A 16 11.52 29.05 4.22
C LEU A 16 10.75 30.27 3.70
N ILE A 17 10.95 31.43 4.32
CA ILE A 17 10.32 32.68 3.85
C ILE A 17 10.84 33.09 2.47
N ALA A 18 12.13 32.89 2.20
CA ALA A 18 12.72 33.20 0.89
C ALA A 18 12.22 32.26 -0.22
N LEU A 19 12.09 30.95 0.05
CA LEU A 19 11.55 29.96 -0.89
C LEU A 19 10.06 30.21 -1.17
N SER A 20 9.27 30.54 -0.14
CA SER A 20 7.86 30.88 -0.30
C SER A 20 7.66 32.14 -1.16
N ALA A 21 8.51 33.16 -0.99
CA ALA A 21 8.48 34.36 -1.84
C ALA A 21 8.88 34.07 -3.30
N LEU A 22 9.78 33.10 -3.52
CA LEU A 22 10.22 32.69 -4.87
C LEU A 22 9.12 31.94 -5.62
N LEU A 23 8.38 31.05 -4.95
CA LEU A 23 7.25 30.34 -5.55
C LEU A 23 6.14 31.30 -6.01
N ILE A 24 5.82 32.32 -5.20
CA ILE A 24 4.81 33.33 -5.56
C ILE A 24 5.27 34.20 -6.76
N LEU A 25 6.58 34.38 -6.95
CA LEU A 25 7.15 35.08 -8.10
C LEU A 25 7.18 34.22 -9.36
N SER A 26 7.35 32.90 -9.22
CA SER A 26 7.35 31.95 -10.33
C SER A 26 5.96 31.77 -10.96
N ASP A 27 4.90 31.90 -10.16
CA ASP A 27 3.51 31.72 -10.60
C ASP A 27 2.95 32.93 -11.39
N GLN A 28 3.70 34.03 -11.48
CA GLN A 28 3.28 35.26 -12.21
C GLN A 28 3.85 35.40 -13.62
N THR A 29 4.73 34.50 -14.07
CA THR A 29 5.25 34.50 -15.45
C THR A 29 4.84 33.22 -16.16
N GLY A 30 3.56 33.15 -16.52
CA GLY A 30 3.07 32.20 -17.51
C GLY A 30 3.70 32.43 -18.89
N GLU A 31 3.78 31.33 -19.64
CA GLU A 31 4.33 31.12 -20.98
C GLU A 31 5.87 30.99 -21.09
N PHE A 32 6.33 29.73 -21.03
CA PHE A 32 7.49 29.32 -21.80
C PHE A 32 7.05 28.33 -22.89
N GLN A 33 6.97 28.82 -24.13
CA GLN A 33 6.84 28.00 -25.33
C GLN A 33 8.18 27.30 -25.58
N VAL A 34 8.19 25.97 -25.61
CA VAL A 34 9.36 25.20 -26.04
C VAL A 34 9.36 25.11 -27.57
N ALA A 35 10.36 25.71 -28.18
CA ALA A 35 10.70 25.52 -29.59
C ALA A 35 11.57 24.26 -29.74
N GLU A 36 11.25 23.43 -30.73
CA GLU A 36 12.06 22.30 -31.17
C GLU A 36 13.41 22.77 -31.73
N ASP A 37 14.53 22.24 -31.22
CA ASP A 37 15.74 22.00 -32.04
C ASP A 37 16.68 20.96 -31.38
N ASP A 38 17.29 20.15 -32.24
CA ASP A 38 18.22 19.03 -32.01
C ASP A 38 19.48 19.41 -31.22
N LEU A 39 19.95 18.54 -30.30
CA LEU A 39 21.33 17.98 -30.26
C LEU A 39 21.65 17.17 -28.99
N ASN A 40 22.02 15.92 -29.25
CA ASN A 40 22.69 14.89 -28.45
C ASN A 40 23.83 15.37 -27.50
N THR A 41 23.80 15.00 -26.20
CA THR A 41 24.97 14.77 -25.31
C THR A 41 24.53 13.98 -24.05
N VAL A 42 25.43 13.09 -23.60
CA VAL A 42 25.26 11.96 -22.68
C VAL A 42 25.51 12.32 -21.18
N GLN A 43 24.82 11.58 -20.30
CA GLN A 43 25.15 11.10 -18.92
C GLN A 43 24.47 11.69 -17.65
N LEU A 44 23.86 10.72 -16.93
CA LEU A 44 23.66 10.48 -15.48
C LEU A 44 22.49 11.14 -14.72
N GLU A 45 21.59 10.23 -14.28
CA GLU A 45 20.94 10.09 -12.95
C GLU A 45 20.45 11.37 -12.26
N ASP A 46 19.13 11.49 -12.03
CA ASP A 46 18.52 11.27 -10.70
C ASP A 46 17.00 11.53 -10.76
N GLU A 47 16.29 10.87 -9.85
CA GLU A 47 14.85 10.75 -9.64
C GLU A 47 14.02 12.03 -9.80
N SER A 48 12.76 11.87 -10.24
CA SER A 48 11.59 12.08 -9.39
C SER A 48 10.35 12.10 -10.27
N SER A 49 9.69 10.94 -10.34
CA SER A 49 8.34 10.81 -10.85
C SER A 49 7.42 11.64 -9.95
N GLU A 50 6.83 12.71 -10.50
CA GLU A 50 5.72 13.41 -9.87
C GLU A 50 4.51 12.45 -9.84
N GLN A 51 4.38 11.69 -8.75
CA GLN A 51 3.12 11.05 -8.40
C GLN A 51 2.15 12.14 -7.94
N THR A 52 1.09 12.28 -8.72
CA THR A 52 -0.15 12.91 -8.28
C THR A 52 -0.72 12.08 -7.12
N PRO A 53 -1.22 12.69 -6.03
CA PRO A 53 -1.83 11.94 -4.95
C PRO A 53 -3.11 11.30 -5.49
N SER A 54 -3.05 9.99 -5.70
CA SER A 54 -4.23 9.15 -5.90
C SER A 54 -5.09 9.22 -4.64
N SER A 55 -6.39 9.20 -4.86
CA SER A 55 -7.42 9.56 -3.90
C SER A 55 -7.68 8.40 -2.92
N GLY A 56 -7.57 8.69 -1.62
CA GLY A 56 -8.02 7.94 -0.44
C GLY A 56 -8.47 6.48 -0.59
N GLY A 57 -7.71 5.58 0.04
CA GLY A 57 -8.07 4.18 0.26
C GLY A 57 -6.94 3.26 -0.15
N ASP A 58 -5.74 3.42 0.40
CA ASP A 58 -4.62 2.63 -0.08
C ASP A 58 -4.71 1.22 0.50
N SER A 59 -4.96 0.27 -0.41
CA SER A 59 -4.65 -1.15 -0.25
C SER A 59 -3.20 -1.33 0.22
N VAL A 60 -2.81 -2.55 0.59
CA VAL A 60 -1.37 -2.83 0.79
C VAL A 60 -0.62 -2.32 -0.44
N PRO A 61 0.41 -1.46 -0.28
CA PRO A 61 0.99 -0.73 -1.40
C PRO A 61 1.46 -1.71 -2.47
N LEU A 62 0.86 -1.58 -3.64
CA LEU A 62 1.27 -2.28 -4.85
C LEU A 62 2.55 -1.62 -5.35
N GLN A 63 3.65 -2.36 -5.36
CA GLN A 63 4.88 -1.92 -6.00
C GLN A 63 4.64 -1.77 -7.51
N GLU A 64 5.44 -0.94 -8.19
CA GLU A 64 5.22 -0.49 -9.57
C GLU A 64 4.87 -1.65 -10.52
N ASP A 65 3.57 -1.79 -10.78
CA ASP A 65 3.01 -2.97 -11.43
C ASP A 65 3.23 -2.92 -12.95
N ILE A 66 3.19 -4.09 -13.58
CA ILE A 66 3.17 -4.18 -15.04
C ILE A 66 1.79 -3.70 -15.50
N ALA A 67 1.68 -2.40 -15.75
CA ALA A 67 0.45 -1.79 -16.25
C ALA A 67 0.12 -2.36 -17.64
N ILE A 68 -0.86 -3.25 -17.72
CA ILE A 68 -1.41 -3.70 -18.98
C ILE A 68 -2.45 -2.68 -19.44
N SER A 69 -2.36 -2.24 -20.70
CA SER A 69 -3.35 -1.33 -21.26
C SER A 69 -4.68 -2.07 -21.48
N GLU A 70 -5.80 -1.41 -21.22
CA GLU A 70 -7.15 -1.98 -21.39
C GLU A 70 -7.29 -2.78 -22.70
N GLY A 71 -7.50 -4.09 -22.57
CA GLY A 71 -7.71 -5.01 -23.69
C GLY A 71 -6.45 -5.55 -24.38
N GLU A 72 -5.28 -5.30 -23.83
CA GLU A 72 -4.05 -6.02 -24.15
C GLU A 72 -3.96 -7.26 -23.23
N THR A 73 -3.58 -8.42 -23.78
CA THR A 73 -3.33 -9.62 -22.96
C THR A 73 -1.88 -9.58 -22.51
N LEU A 74 -1.59 -9.97 -21.25
CA LEU A 74 -0.22 -10.10 -20.76
C LEU A 74 0.62 -10.92 -21.75
N ASP A 75 1.87 -10.50 -21.97
CA ASP A 75 2.80 -11.25 -22.81
C ASP A 75 2.95 -12.67 -22.21
N PRO A 76 2.78 -13.75 -23.00
CA PRO A 76 2.91 -15.11 -22.50
C PRO A 76 4.22 -15.40 -21.78
N ASP A 77 5.32 -14.78 -22.21
CA ASP A 77 6.63 -14.99 -21.58
C ASP A 77 6.65 -14.33 -20.17
N ILE A 78 6.06 -13.13 -20.03
CA ILE A 78 5.92 -12.46 -18.72
C ILE A 78 4.96 -13.24 -17.81
N GLN A 79 3.89 -13.81 -18.38
CA GLN A 79 2.95 -14.63 -17.61
C GLN A 79 3.62 -15.89 -17.04
N GLU A 80 4.48 -16.54 -17.82
CA GLU A 80 5.22 -17.72 -17.36
C GLU A 80 6.16 -17.36 -16.19
N ASP A 81 6.86 -16.23 -16.29
CA ASP A 81 7.74 -15.72 -15.23
C ASP A 81 6.97 -15.43 -13.93
N LEU A 82 5.81 -14.74 -14.01
CA LEU A 82 4.96 -14.46 -12.83
C LEU A 82 4.39 -15.73 -12.19
N ILE A 83 4.06 -16.75 -12.99
CA ILE A 83 3.60 -18.05 -12.48
C ILE A 83 4.73 -18.76 -11.73
N GLU A 84 5.95 -18.78 -12.30
CA GLU A 84 7.12 -19.36 -11.62
C GLU A 84 7.39 -18.65 -10.29
N GLN A 85 7.30 -17.32 -10.27
CA GLN A 85 7.44 -16.49 -9.07
C GLN A 85 6.39 -16.79 -8.00
N ALA A 86 5.12 -16.92 -8.39
CA ALA A 86 4.04 -17.29 -7.48
C ALA A 86 4.26 -18.69 -6.86
N GLN A 87 4.73 -19.64 -7.67
CA GLN A 87 5.02 -21.00 -7.22
C GLN A 87 6.22 -21.05 -6.27
N ASP A 88 7.28 -20.30 -6.55
CA ASP A 88 8.44 -20.17 -5.67
C ASP A 88 8.06 -19.53 -4.32
N ALA A 89 7.24 -18.47 -4.36
CA ALA A 89 6.73 -17.81 -3.16
C ALA A 89 5.88 -18.78 -2.31
N LEU A 90 5.02 -19.57 -2.96
CA LEU A 90 4.23 -20.62 -2.30
C LEU A 90 5.10 -21.77 -1.75
N GLU A 91 6.23 -22.09 -2.37
CA GLU A 91 7.17 -23.08 -1.82
C GLU A 91 7.87 -22.53 -0.57
N ALA A 92 8.22 -21.24 -0.56
CA ALA A 92 8.86 -20.58 0.57
C ALA A 92 7.89 -20.35 1.73
N TYR A 93 6.69 -19.83 1.45
CA TYR A 93 5.70 -19.41 2.44
C TYR A 93 4.30 -19.84 1.98
N ARG A 94 3.91 -21.06 2.34
CA ARG A 94 2.54 -21.53 2.11
C ARG A 94 1.66 -21.25 3.32
N PRO A 95 0.63 -20.40 3.20
CA PRO A 95 -0.32 -20.19 4.29
C PRO A 95 -1.15 -21.45 4.60
N ASP A 96 -1.62 -21.59 5.84
CA ASP A 96 -2.56 -22.65 6.22
C ASP A 96 -3.99 -22.29 5.74
N PRO A 97 -4.60 -23.09 4.84
CA PRO A 97 -5.93 -22.81 4.30
C PRO A 97 -7.06 -22.90 5.34
N ASN A 98 -6.79 -23.42 6.54
CA ASN A 98 -7.78 -23.59 7.60
C ASN A 98 -7.83 -22.42 8.60
N LEU A 99 -7.08 -21.35 8.35
CA LEU A 99 -7.08 -20.18 9.21
C LEU A 99 -8.38 -19.38 9.06
N GLU A 100 -8.85 -18.87 10.19
CA GLU A 100 -10.09 -18.11 10.26
C GLU A 100 -9.94 -16.75 9.54
N PRO A 101 -11.03 -16.23 8.94
CA PRO A 101 -11.03 -14.92 8.28
C PRO A 101 -10.54 -13.81 9.21
N PHE A 102 -9.76 -12.88 8.67
CA PHE A 102 -9.20 -11.74 9.42
C PHE A 102 -8.49 -12.11 10.73
N SER A 103 -8.05 -13.37 10.90
CA SER A 103 -7.19 -13.74 12.02
C SER A 103 -5.79 -13.14 11.84
N SER A 104 -5.13 -12.79 12.93
CA SER A 104 -3.76 -12.26 12.88
C SER A 104 -2.81 -13.24 12.19
N GLU A 105 -2.99 -14.54 12.42
CA GLU A 105 -2.22 -15.59 11.78
C GLU A 105 -2.46 -15.65 10.26
N ALA A 106 -3.71 -15.57 9.79
CA ALA A 106 -4.00 -15.55 8.35
C ALA A 106 -3.37 -14.33 7.68
N LEU A 107 -3.59 -13.15 8.24
CA LEU A 107 -3.06 -11.90 7.68
C LEU A 107 -1.53 -11.90 7.66
N TYR A 108 -0.88 -12.46 8.69
CA TYR A 108 0.57 -12.60 8.76
C TYR A 108 1.13 -13.56 7.70
N GLU A 109 0.57 -14.75 7.58
CA GLU A 109 1.06 -15.73 6.60
C GLU A 109 0.87 -15.25 5.16
N HIS A 110 -0.26 -14.59 4.87
CA HIS A 110 -0.49 -13.97 3.56
C HIS A 110 0.39 -12.74 3.30
N ALA A 111 0.77 -11.99 4.34
CA ALA A 111 1.76 -10.92 4.23
C ALA A 111 3.16 -11.47 3.90
N LEU A 112 3.57 -12.58 4.51
CA LEU A 112 4.84 -13.25 4.19
C LEU A 112 4.86 -13.76 2.75
N LEU A 113 3.80 -14.45 2.33
CA LEU A 113 3.64 -14.93 0.97
C LEU A 113 3.74 -13.78 -0.02
N TYR A 114 3.00 -12.70 0.20
CA TYR A 114 2.99 -11.57 -0.72
C TYR A 114 4.35 -10.86 -0.78
N ASN A 115 5.02 -10.68 0.36
CA ASN A 115 6.39 -10.15 0.36
C ASN A 115 7.35 -11.05 -0.41
N ALA A 116 7.29 -12.37 -0.21
CA ALA A 116 8.12 -13.32 -0.95
C ALA A 116 7.84 -13.29 -2.45
N TYR A 117 6.57 -13.10 -2.83
CA TYR A 117 6.17 -12.88 -4.21
C TYR A 117 6.79 -11.61 -4.76
N GLN A 118 6.77 -10.47 -4.05
CA GLN A 118 7.31 -9.20 -4.54
C GLN A 118 8.85 -9.16 -4.63
N ILE A 119 9.59 -9.84 -3.75
CA ILE A 119 11.04 -9.68 -3.61
C ILE A 119 11.87 -10.28 -4.76
N GLN A 120 11.33 -11.20 -5.57
CA GLN A 120 12.14 -11.90 -6.58
C GLN A 120 12.67 -11.02 -7.73
N ASP A 121 12.08 -9.84 -7.96
CA ASP A 121 12.49 -8.93 -9.04
C ASP A 121 13.56 -7.90 -8.59
N ASP A 122 13.85 -7.81 -7.29
CA ASP A 122 14.70 -6.78 -6.72
C ASP A 122 16.10 -7.31 -6.34
N GLU A 123 17.18 -6.64 -6.80
CA GLU A 123 18.56 -6.94 -6.36
C GLU A 123 18.77 -6.67 -4.85
N ASN A 124 17.76 -6.08 -4.19
CA ASN A 124 17.72 -5.79 -2.77
C ASN A 124 16.91 -6.85 -2.02
N VAL A 125 17.50 -8.03 -1.82
CA VAL A 125 16.97 -9.03 -0.89
C VAL A 125 16.91 -8.40 0.51
N LEU A 126 15.71 -8.06 0.97
CA LEU A 126 15.49 -7.65 2.36
C LEU A 126 15.92 -8.78 3.31
N GLU A 127 16.45 -8.41 4.48
CA GLU A 127 16.78 -9.40 5.49
C GLU A 127 15.50 -10.11 5.94
N GLU A 128 15.56 -11.45 6.08
CA GLU A 128 14.40 -12.28 6.45
C GLU A 128 13.70 -11.78 7.73
N ASP A 129 14.48 -11.28 8.69
CA ASP A 129 13.97 -10.69 9.93
C ASP A 129 13.13 -9.42 9.67
N LEU A 130 13.49 -8.60 8.68
CA LEU A 130 12.73 -7.40 8.32
C LEU A 130 11.41 -7.75 7.63
N ILE A 131 11.40 -8.79 6.79
CA ILE A 131 10.18 -9.27 6.13
C ILE A 131 9.19 -9.79 7.17
N GLN A 132 9.68 -10.54 8.17
CA GLN A 132 8.83 -11.04 9.24
C GLN A 132 8.30 -9.92 10.15
N GLU A 133 9.13 -8.93 10.49
CA GLU A 133 8.71 -7.78 11.29
C GLU A 133 7.65 -6.94 10.55
N ASP A 134 7.85 -6.69 9.26
CA ASP A 134 6.89 -5.96 8.43
C ASP A 134 5.57 -6.72 8.28
N ALA A 135 5.63 -8.03 8.00
CA ALA A 135 4.45 -8.89 7.92
C ALA A 135 3.68 -8.92 9.25
N GLU A 136 4.38 -8.98 10.39
CA GLU A 136 3.75 -8.92 11.72
C GLU A 136 3.05 -7.58 11.92
N TRP A 137 3.69 -6.47 11.54
CA TRP A 137 3.13 -5.14 11.68
C TRP A 137 1.88 -4.94 10.82
N ILE A 138 1.93 -5.32 9.54
CA ILE A 138 0.79 -5.23 8.63
C ILE A 138 -0.37 -6.08 9.15
N ALA A 139 -0.12 -7.33 9.56
CA ALA A 139 -1.15 -8.21 10.08
C ALA A 139 -1.85 -7.62 11.31
N LEU A 140 -1.08 -6.99 12.21
CA LEU A 140 -1.62 -6.31 13.38
C LEU A 140 -2.44 -5.07 13.02
N GLU A 141 -1.98 -4.27 12.05
CA GLU A 141 -2.74 -3.11 11.57
C GLU A 141 -4.07 -3.56 10.97
N LEU A 142 -4.06 -4.49 10.02
CA LEU A 142 -5.26 -4.97 9.34
C LEU A 142 -6.25 -5.62 10.33
N ARG A 143 -5.73 -6.36 11.32
CA ARG A 143 -6.55 -6.89 12.41
C ARG A 143 -7.20 -5.77 13.23
N ALA A 144 -6.47 -4.71 13.54
CA ALA A 144 -6.99 -3.58 14.29
C ALA A 144 -8.09 -2.82 13.53
N TRP A 145 -7.97 -2.71 12.20
CA TRP A 145 -9.05 -2.20 11.35
C TRP A 145 -10.31 -3.05 11.45
N PHE A 146 -10.15 -4.38 11.37
CA PHE A 146 -11.27 -5.31 11.47
C PHE A 146 -11.98 -5.21 12.83
N GLU A 147 -11.20 -5.22 13.92
CA GLU A 147 -11.73 -5.09 15.28
C GLU A 147 -12.40 -3.74 15.51
N TYR A 148 -11.86 -2.66 14.95
CA TYR A 148 -12.52 -1.34 15.01
C TYR A 148 -13.88 -1.36 14.30
N ALA A 149 -13.97 -1.98 13.12
CA ALA A 149 -15.23 -2.11 12.41
C ALA A 149 -16.26 -2.96 13.19
N GLU A 150 -15.83 -4.07 13.79
CA GLU A 150 -16.70 -4.89 14.64
C GLU A 150 -17.20 -4.10 15.87
N ASP A 151 -16.31 -3.39 16.56
CA ASP A 151 -16.62 -2.73 17.84
C ASP A 151 -17.43 -1.44 17.68
N GLU A 152 -17.05 -0.57 16.73
CA GLU A 152 -17.62 0.78 16.62
C GLU A 152 -18.86 0.84 15.73
N VAL A 153 -18.88 0.07 14.64
CA VAL A 153 -20.01 0.06 13.70
C VAL A 153 -20.82 -1.24 13.73
N GLY A 154 -20.39 -2.23 14.51
CA GLY A 154 -21.10 -3.51 14.61
C GLY A 154 -21.02 -4.34 13.34
N TYR A 155 -19.96 -4.15 12.55
CA TYR A 155 -19.71 -4.93 11.35
C TYR A 155 -19.55 -6.41 11.70
N SER A 156 -19.94 -7.29 10.78
CA SER A 156 -19.74 -8.73 10.88
C SER A 156 -19.27 -9.20 9.51
N TYR A 157 -18.15 -9.93 9.48
CA TYR A 157 -17.58 -10.40 8.23
C TYR A 157 -18.54 -11.30 7.44
N ASP A 158 -18.60 -11.05 6.13
CA ASP A 158 -19.24 -11.90 5.13
C ASP A 158 -18.37 -11.92 3.88
N GLU A 159 -17.99 -13.12 3.44
CA GLU A 159 -17.14 -13.34 2.26
C GLU A 159 -17.81 -12.80 0.99
N GLU A 160 -19.15 -12.91 0.89
CA GLU A 160 -19.90 -12.42 -0.27
C GLU A 160 -19.83 -10.89 -0.42
N ASP A 161 -19.66 -10.15 0.68
CA ASP A 161 -19.56 -8.69 0.65
C ASP A 161 -18.17 -8.24 0.19
N LEU A 162 -17.11 -8.94 0.60
CA LEU A 162 -15.75 -8.69 0.12
C LEU A 162 -15.64 -8.98 -1.39
N LEU A 163 -16.14 -10.12 -1.84
CA LEU A 163 -16.11 -10.47 -3.28
C LEU A 163 -16.84 -9.41 -4.11
N ARG A 164 -18.01 -8.96 -3.65
CA ARG A 164 -18.78 -7.91 -4.32
C ARG A 164 -18.03 -6.57 -4.33
N TYR A 165 -17.30 -6.25 -3.27
CA TYR A 165 -16.46 -5.05 -3.23
C TYR A 165 -15.36 -5.12 -4.30
N VAL A 166 -14.61 -6.23 -4.35
CA VAL A 166 -13.53 -6.45 -5.31
C VAL A 166 -14.05 -6.39 -6.76
N GLU A 167 -15.20 -6.99 -7.03
CA GLU A 167 -15.85 -6.94 -8.35
C GLU A 167 -16.31 -5.53 -8.75
N ASN A 168 -16.83 -4.73 -7.80
CA ASN A 168 -17.42 -3.42 -8.08
C ASN A 168 -16.38 -2.31 -8.24
N GLU A 169 -15.30 -2.37 -7.48
CA GLU A 169 -14.23 -1.35 -7.52
C GLU A 169 -13.33 -1.49 -8.74
N GLU A 170 -13.55 -2.50 -9.60
CA GLU A 170 -12.60 -2.88 -10.65
C GLU A 170 -11.18 -3.03 -10.06
N ALA A 171 -11.10 -3.47 -8.80
CA ALA A 171 -9.86 -3.44 -8.01
C ALA A 171 -8.81 -4.44 -8.55
N LEU A 172 -9.28 -5.43 -9.30
CA LEU A 172 -8.47 -6.39 -10.07
C LEU A 172 -8.44 -6.06 -11.57
N SER A 173 -8.76 -4.84 -11.99
CA SER A 173 -8.64 -4.43 -13.40
C SER A 173 -7.20 -4.57 -13.92
N ASP A 174 -7.05 -4.53 -15.25
CA ASP A 174 -5.85 -4.79 -16.06
C ASP A 174 -4.54 -4.15 -15.55
N SER A 175 -4.60 -3.18 -14.63
CA SER A 175 -3.44 -2.60 -13.95
C SER A 175 -2.74 -3.49 -12.93
N ASN A 176 -3.31 -4.64 -12.54
CA ASN A 176 -2.73 -5.50 -11.49
C ASN A 176 -2.58 -6.97 -11.91
N ALA A 177 -1.90 -7.16 -13.05
CA ALA A 177 -1.69 -8.47 -13.64
C ALA A 177 -0.86 -9.38 -12.73
N SER A 178 0.11 -8.80 -12.00
CA SER A 178 0.94 -9.54 -11.05
C SER A 178 0.12 -10.13 -9.91
N LEU A 179 -0.73 -9.34 -9.23
CA LEU A 179 -1.59 -9.89 -8.18
C LEU A 179 -2.59 -10.91 -8.73
N THR A 180 -3.11 -10.68 -9.94
CA THR A 180 -4.06 -11.61 -10.57
C THR A 180 -3.44 -12.99 -10.77
N VAL A 181 -2.19 -13.07 -11.23
CA VAL A 181 -1.48 -14.35 -11.37
C VAL A 181 -1.29 -15.04 -10.02
N LEU A 182 -0.88 -14.31 -8.97
CA LEU A 182 -0.77 -14.88 -7.62
C LEU A 182 -2.12 -15.42 -7.13
N LEU A 183 -3.20 -14.66 -7.32
CA LEU A 183 -4.55 -15.06 -6.94
C LEU A 183 -5.02 -16.31 -7.70
N ASP A 184 -4.76 -16.40 -9.00
CA ASP A 184 -5.10 -17.56 -9.82
C ASP A 184 -4.37 -18.83 -9.33
N GLU A 185 -3.09 -18.72 -8.98
CA GLU A 185 -2.31 -19.86 -8.44
C GLU A 185 -2.81 -20.27 -7.05
N LEU A 186 -3.23 -19.31 -6.20
CA LEU A 186 -3.82 -19.61 -4.89
C LEU A 186 -5.18 -20.28 -5.03
N GLU A 187 -6.06 -19.79 -5.92
CA GLU A 187 -7.38 -20.40 -6.19
C GLU A 187 -7.22 -21.83 -6.73
N ALA A 188 -6.22 -22.07 -7.58
CA ALA A 188 -5.91 -23.40 -8.10
C ALA A 188 -5.43 -24.38 -7.02
N ASP A 189 -4.80 -23.89 -5.95
CA ASP A 189 -4.35 -24.70 -4.81
C ASP A 189 -5.46 -24.93 -3.78
N ASP A 190 -6.08 -23.85 -3.26
CA ASP A 190 -7.23 -23.89 -2.36
C ASP A 190 -8.03 -22.56 -2.41
N GLU A 191 -9.36 -22.64 -2.55
CA GLU A 191 -10.27 -21.47 -2.60
C GLU A 191 -10.15 -20.59 -1.36
N SER A 192 -9.86 -21.16 -0.17
CA SER A 192 -9.69 -20.35 1.03
C SER A 192 -8.43 -19.47 0.99
N LEU A 193 -7.36 -19.93 0.35
CA LEU A 193 -6.13 -19.15 0.19
C LEU A 193 -6.38 -17.92 -0.69
N TYR A 194 -7.14 -18.09 -1.77
CA TYR A 194 -7.59 -16.98 -2.61
C TYR A 194 -8.37 -15.95 -1.78
N LEU A 195 -9.36 -16.39 -1.00
CA LEU A 195 -10.20 -15.49 -0.19
C LEU A 195 -9.39 -14.76 0.88
N ARG A 196 -8.53 -15.46 1.62
CA ARG A 196 -7.65 -14.86 2.64
C ARG A 196 -6.63 -13.90 2.02
N GLN A 197 -6.15 -14.16 0.81
CA GLN A 197 -5.30 -13.22 0.10
C GLN A 197 -6.05 -11.94 -0.29
N LEU A 198 -7.30 -12.05 -0.74
CA LEU A 198 -8.14 -10.87 -0.98
C LEU A 198 -8.39 -10.07 0.30
N GLU A 199 -8.62 -10.73 1.43
CA GLU A 199 -8.71 -10.05 2.73
C GLU A 199 -7.44 -9.26 3.02
N TYR A 200 -6.28 -9.88 2.87
CA TYR A 200 -5.01 -9.18 3.08
C TYR A 200 -4.87 -7.95 2.16
N GLN A 201 -5.15 -8.10 0.86
CA GLN A 201 -4.96 -7.03 -0.11
C GLN A 201 -5.92 -5.85 0.07
N PHE A 202 -7.19 -6.17 0.35
CA PHE A 202 -8.28 -5.19 0.31
C PHE A 202 -8.86 -4.85 1.69
N ALA A 203 -8.36 -5.46 2.78
CA ALA A 203 -8.88 -5.26 4.14
C ALA A 203 -9.14 -3.79 4.45
N LYS A 204 -8.14 -2.93 4.28
CA LYS A 204 -8.21 -1.53 4.72
C LYS A 204 -9.26 -0.73 3.94
N SER A 205 -9.23 -0.82 2.61
CA SER A 205 -10.14 -0.10 1.72
C SER A 205 -11.57 -0.64 1.84
N PHE A 206 -11.73 -1.96 1.91
CA PHE A 206 -13.02 -2.62 2.16
C PHE A 206 -13.62 -2.22 3.50
N LEU A 207 -12.85 -2.34 4.60
CA LEU A 207 -13.32 -2.01 5.94
C LEU A 207 -13.60 -0.52 6.10
N TRP A 208 -12.81 0.35 5.46
CA TRP A 208 -13.13 1.77 5.42
C TRP A 208 -14.50 2.02 4.78
N GLY A 209 -14.81 1.36 3.67
CA GLY A 209 -16.13 1.43 3.05
C GLY A 209 -17.27 1.01 3.99
N GLN A 210 -17.03 0.06 4.88
CA GLN A 210 -18.00 -0.34 5.91
C GLN A 210 -18.10 0.68 7.06
N ILE A 211 -16.97 1.28 7.46
CA ILE A 211 -16.92 2.26 8.56
C ILE A 211 -17.53 3.61 8.14
N SER A 212 -17.28 4.04 6.91
CA SER A 212 -17.60 5.36 6.42
C SER A 212 -19.05 5.51 5.95
N GLU A 213 -19.84 4.43 5.92
CA GLU A 213 -21.19 4.36 5.35
C GLU A 213 -22.00 5.66 5.56
N GLY A 214 -22.01 6.51 4.52
CA GLY A 214 -22.55 7.86 4.60
C GLY A 214 -22.21 8.69 3.37
N SER A 215 -23.05 9.67 3.05
CA SER A 215 -22.76 10.64 1.99
C SER A 215 -21.90 11.76 2.56
N LEU A 216 -20.62 11.48 2.83
CA LEU A 216 -19.63 12.51 3.06
C LEU A 216 -19.23 13.16 1.72
N SER A 217 -18.79 14.41 1.76
CA SER A 217 -18.02 14.96 0.63
C SER A 217 -16.60 14.40 0.64
N ASP A 218 -15.92 14.41 -0.51
CA ASP A 218 -14.56 13.86 -0.65
C ASP A 218 -13.58 14.42 0.40
N GLU A 219 -13.66 15.71 0.72
CA GLU A 219 -12.80 16.34 1.74
C GLU A 219 -13.12 15.87 3.16
N GLU A 220 -14.41 15.65 3.46
CA GLU A 220 -14.86 15.12 4.76
C GLU A 220 -14.49 13.65 4.92
N GLU A 221 -14.57 12.88 3.84
CA GLU A 221 -14.19 11.48 3.80
C GLU A 221 -12.69 11.30 4.09
N ILE A 222 -11.84 12.06 3.42
CA ILE A 222 -10.39 12.03 3.65
C ILE A 222 -10.05 12.40 5.11
N GLN A 223 -10.70 13.43 5.67
CA GLN A 223 -10.47 13.81 7.06
C GLN A 223 -10.96 12.74 8.05
N ALA A 224 -12.11 12.12 7.78
CA ALA A 224 -12.65 11.05 8.60
C ALA A 224 -11.77 9.79 8.54
N TYR A 225 -11.22 9.46 7.36
CA TYR A 225 -10.29 8.35 7.18
C TYR A 225 -9.06 8.50 8.07
N TYR A 226 -8.35 9.62 7.97
CA TYR A 226 -7.13 9.84 8.76
C TYR A 226 -7.40 9.95 10.26
N ALA A 227 -8.56 10.50 10.65
CA ALA A 227 -8.96 10.54 12.05
C ALA A 227 -9.19 9.12 12.59
N THR A 228 -9.86 8.27 11.82
CA THR A 228 -10.12 6.86 12.17
C THR A 228 -8.84 6.06 12.22
N GLU A 229 -7.98 6.19 11.21
CA GLU A 229 -6.67 5.55 11.17
C GLU A 229 -5.82 5.94 12.39
N SER A 230 -5.79 7.23 12.74
CA SER A 230 -5.06 7.71 13.92
C SER A 230 -5.58 7.07 15.21
N GLU A 231 -6.90 6.91 15.34
CA GLU A 231 -7.51 6.26 16.50
C GLU A 231 -7.15 4.77 16.56
N ILE A 232 -7.21 4.07 15.43
CA ILE A 232 -6.82 2.65 15.32
C ILE A 232 -5.36 2.47 15.71
N LEU A 233 -4.46 3.31 15.17
CA LEU A 233 -3.03 3.25 15.49
C LEU A 233 -2.75 3.61 16.97
N GLU A 234 -3.48 4.56 17.55
CA GLU A 234 -3.40 4.85 18.98
C GLU A 234 -3.78 3.62 19.81
N ARG A 235 -4.91 2.98 19.53
CA ARG A 235 -5.35 1.74 20.19
C ARG A 235 -4.31 0.63 20.03
N LEU A 236 -3.78 0.44 18.81
CA LEU A 236 -2.78 -0.57 18.52
C LEU A 236 -1.50 -0.33 19.35
N SER A 237 -1.07 0.92 19.47
CA SER A 237 0.10 1.31 20.26
C SER A 237 -0.07 1.08 21.77
N GLU A 238 -1.27 1.28 22.30
CA GLU A 238 -1.58 1.03 23.71
C GLU A 238 -1.60 -0.46 24.02
N GLN A 239 -2.07 -1.29 23.08
CA GLN A 239 -2.16 -2.73 23.23
C GLN A 239 -0.82 -3.44 23.01
N ASN A 240 0.03 -2.88 22.14
CA ASN A 240 1.32 -3.46 21.77
C ASN A 240 2.50 -2.52 22.07
N PRO A 241 2.71 -2.11 23.33
CA PRO A 241 3.75 -1.14 23.67
C PRO A 241 5.16 -1.63 23.35
N GLY A 242 5.39 -2.94 23.21
CA GLY A 242 6.68 -3.51 22.83
C GLY A 242 7.07 -3.25 21.37
N LEU A 243 6.09 -3.10 20.47
CA LEU A 243 6.33 -2.85 19.05
C LEU A 243 6.70 -1.38 18.78
N PHE A 244 6.13 -0.45 19.56
CA PHE A 244 6.33 0.99 19.41
C PHE A 244 7.41 1.57 20.32
N ASN A 245 7.92 0.79 21.29
CA ASN A 245 9.04 1.16 22.16
C ASN A 245 10.27 0.30 21.90
N SER A 246 10.57 0.01 20.64
CA SER A 246 11.90 -0.45 20.25
C SER A 246 12.89 0.67 20.60
N ASP A 247 13.64 0.46 21.70
CA ASP A 247 14.62 1.40 22.25
C ASP A 247 15.57 1.93 21.16
N LEU A 248 15.34 3.18 20.72
CA LEU A 248 16.30 4.07 20.06
C LEU A 248 17.29 4.67 21.07
#